data_AF-A0A1B0GPR3-F1
#
_entry.id   AF-A0A1B0GPR3-F1
#
_cell.length_a   1.000
_cell.length_b   1.000
_cell.length_c   1.000
_cell.angle_alpha   90.00
_cell.angle_beta   90.00
_cell.angle_gamma   90.00
#
_symmetry.space_group_name_H-M   'P 1'
#
loop_
_entity.id
_entity.type
_entity.pdbx_description
1 polymer ?
#
loop_
_entity_poly.entity_id
_entity_poly.type
_entity_poly.pdbx_seq_one_letter_code
_entity_poly.pdbx_strand_id
1 'polypeptide(L)' 'MGLRKVYPYYFTFTTFTKGRWVGEQILDVFAREFRAHPAEEYERCIKAGTLTVNYEKVPTDYRLKHNDLLANVVHRFYEE' A
#
# COMPACT_ATOMS: atom_id res chain seq x y z
N MET A 1 10.44 -14.13 -32.73
CA MET A 1 10.28 -12.87 -31.97
C MET A 1 8.89 -12.88 -31.35
N GLY A 2 8.75 -13.40 -30.13
CA GLY A 2 7.46 -13.50 -29.47
C GLY A 2 7.15 -12.21 -28.70
N LEU A 3 6.19 -11.43 -29.19
CA LEU A 3 5.62 -10.30 -28.45
C LEU A 3 4.91 -10.86 -27.20
N ARG A 4 5.55 -10.77 -26.03
CA ARG A 4 4.87 -11.02 -24.76
C ARG A 4 3.91 -9.86 -24.51
N LYS A 5 2.62 -10.08 -24.77
CA LYS A 5 1.55 -9.21 -24.24
C LYS A 5 1.55 -9.33 -22.72
N VAL A 6 2.04 -8.31 -22.03
CA VAL A 6 1.86 -8.19 -20.58
C VAL A 6 0.55 -7.43 -20.38
N TYR A 7 -0.50 -8.11 -19.93
CA TYR A 7 -1.75 -7.46 -19.52
C TYR A 7 -1.49 -6.56 -18.30
N PRO A 8 -2.28 -5.49 -18.08
CA PRO A 8 -2.22 -4.73 -16.84
C PRO A 8 -2.50 -5.67 -15.67
N TYR A 9 -1.46 -6.02 -14.92
CA TYR A 9 -1.58 -6.87 -13.75
C TYR A 9 -1.62 -5.98 -12.51
N TYR A 10 -2.74 -6.03 -11.80
CA TYR A 10 -2.80 -5.56 -10.42
C TYR A 10 -1.86 -6.42 -9.60
N PHE A 11 -0.78 -5.83 -9.10
CA PHE A 11 0.08 -6.51 -8.14
C PHE A 11 -0.24 -5.98 -6.75
N THR A 12 -0.80 -6.85 -5.92
CA THR A 12 -1.06 -6.54 -4.50
C THR A 12 0.18 -6.89 -3.69
N PHE A 13 0.88 -5.87 -3.20
CA PHE A 13 1.92 -6.05 -2.21
C PHE A 13 1.26 -6.20 -0.84
N THR A 14 1.45 -7.37 -0.22
CA THR A 14 1.01 -7.60 1.15
C THR A 14 2.19 -7.71 2.10
N THR A 15 2.07 -7.12 3.28
CA THR A 15 3.08 -7.24 4.34
C THR A 15 2.42 -7.15 5.71
N PHE A 16 2.89 -7.96 6.65
CA PHE A 16 2.42 -7.86 8.03
C PHE A 16 3.06 -6.67 8.73
N THR A 17 2.31 -6.08 9.65
CA THR A 17 2.79 -4.98 10.49
C THR A 17 3.99 -5.42 11.31
N LYS A 18 5.12 -4.73 11.14
CA LYS A 18 6.34 -4.97 11.91
C LYS A 18 6.16 -4.43 13.33
N GLY A 19 6.84 -5.03 14.31
CA GLY A 19 6.77 -4.58 15.71
C GLY A 19 7.06 -3.09 15.91
N ARG A 20 7.99 -2.53 15.13
CA ARG A 20 8.34 -1.08 15.14
C ARG A 20 7.26 -0.14 14.59
N TRP A 21 6.24 -0.67 13.93
CA TRP A 21 5.13 0.11 13.35
C TRP A 21 3.88 0.07 14.21
N VAL A 22 3.81 -0.83 15.20
CA VAL A 22 2.64 -0.95 16.07
C VAL A 22 2.45 0.36 16.85
N GLY A 23 1.24 0.91 16.79
CA GLY A 23 0.87 2.18 17.43
C GLY A 23 1.14 3.43 16.58
N GLU A 24 1.86 3.29 15.46
CA GLU A 24 2.13 4.35 14.49
C GLU A 24 0.99 4.47 13.47
N GLN A 25 0.79 5.66 12.92
CA GLN A 25 -0.21 5.88 11.88
C GLN A 25 0.21 5.22 10.57
N ILE A 26 -0.74 4.61 9.87
CA ILE A 26 -0.51 3.98 8.58
C ILE A 26 0.13 4.94 7.57
N LEU A 27 -0.34 6.20 7.53
CA LEU A 27 0.19 7.22 6.63
C LEU A 27 1.67 7.53 6.93
N ASP A 28 2.02 7.71 8.20
CA ASP A 28 3.40 7.98 8.65
C ASP A 28 4.33 6.81 8.35
N VAL A 29 3.86 5.57 8.59
CA VAL A 29 4.62 4.36 8.28
C VAL A 29 4.88 4.23 6.79
N PHE A 30 3.87 4.46 5.96
CA PHE A 30 4.03 4.40 4.51
C PHE A 30 4.95 5.50 3.98
N ALA A 31 4.77 6.74 4.43
CA ALA A 31 5.62 7.86 4.03
C ALA A 31 7.09 7.67 4.47
N ARG A 32 7.33 7.03 5.62
CA ARG A 32 8.69 6.78 6.15
C ARG A 32 9.39 5.60 5.48
N GLU A 33 8.71 4.47 5.35
CA GLU A 33 9.29 3.20 4.86
C GLU A 33 9.27 3.11 3.33
N PHE A 34 8.26 3.69 2.68
CA PHE A 34 8.09 3.64 1.23
C PHE A 34 8.20 5.06 0.65
N ARG A 35 9.42 5.50 0.36
CA ARG A 35 9.70 6.84 -0.19
C ARG A 35 9.50 6.94 -1.71
N ALA A 36 8.67 6.06 -2.28
CA ALA A 36 8.42 6.04 -3.72
C ALA A 36 7.48 7.19 -4.13
N HIS A 37 6.56 7.58 -3.26
CA HIS A 37 5.58 8.63 -3.49
C HIS A 37 5.49 9.59 -2.28
N PRO A 38 5.00 10.82 -2.45
CA PRO A 38 4.75 11.73 -1.33
C PRO A 38 3.62 11.20 -0.43
N ALA A 39 3.59 11.64 0.83
CA ALA A 39 2.57 11.24 1.80
C ALA A 39 1.13 11.48 1.28
N GLU A 40 0.92 12.58 0.55
CA GLU A 40 -0.39 12.91 -0.02
C GLU A 40 -0.90 11.84 -1.01
N GLU A 41 0.00 11.18 -1.75
CA GLU A 41 -0.38 10.11 -2.67
C GLU A 41 -0.79 8.84 -1.90
N TYR A 42 -0.07 8.52 -0.82
CA TYR A 42 -0.47 7.43 0.08
C TYR A 42 -1.80 7.72 0.76
N GLU A 43 -2.05 8.98 1.15
CA GLU A 43 -3.32 9.42 1.69
C GLU A 43 -4.47 9.16 0.70
N ARG A 44 -4.26 9.51 -0.57
CA ARG A 44 -5.21 9.21 -1.66
C ARG A 44 -5.39 7.71 -1.85
N CYS A 45 -4.34 6.90 -1.80
CA CYS A 45 -4.45 5.43 -1.91
C CYS A 45 -5.28 4.82 -0.77
N ILE A 46 -5.08 5.29 0.47
CA ILE A 46 -5.88 4.86 1.64
C ILE A 46 -7.34 5.28 1.46
N LYS A 47 -7.58 6.54 1.06
CA LYS A 47 -8.93 7.08 0.79
C LYS A 47 -9.60 6.40 -0.41
N ALA A 48 -8.84 5.94 -1.40
CA ALA A 48 -9.34 5.21 -2.56
C ALA A 48 -9.62 3.73 -2.25
N GLY A 49 -9.00 3.17 -1.20
CA GLY A 49 -9.09 1.76 -0.86
C GLY A 49 -8.13 0.87 -1.66
N THR A 50 -7.13 1.46 -2.33
CA THR A 50 -6.02 0.68 -2.92
C THR A 50 -5.01 0.26 -1.85
N LEU A 51 -4.95 1.01 -0.74
CA LEU A 51 -4.20 0.66 0.46
C LEU A 51 -5.17 0.30 1.58
N THR A 52 -5.12 -0.95 2.03
CA THR A 52 -6.04 -1.54 3.01
C THR A 52 -5.30 -2.21 4.15
N VAL A 53 -5.97 -2.35 5.29
CA VAL A 53 -5.49 -3.12 6.44
C VAL A 53 -6.47 -4.26 6.66
N ASN A 54 -5.95 -5.49 6.68
CA ASN A 54 -6.76 -6.72 6.74
C ASN A 54 -7.80 -6.80 5.62
N TYR A 55 -7.49 -6.27 4.43
CA TYR A 55 -8.42 -6.11 3.30
C TYR A 55 -9.60 -5.17 3.54
N GLU A 56 -9.56 -4.40 4.63
CA GLU A 56 -10.57 -3.39 4.95
C GLU A 56 -10.00 -1.98 4.74
N LYS A 57 -10.90 -1.08 4.34
CA LYS A 57 -10.57 0.33 4.19
C LYS A 57 -10.49 0.97 5.58
N VAL A 58 -9.35 1.56 5.88
CA VAL A 58 -9.11 2.26 7.14
C VAL A 58 -8.94 3.76 6.91
N PRO A 59 -9.16 4.59 7.94
CA PRO A 59 -8.83 6.01 7.84
C PRO A 59 -7.30 6.23 7.86
N THR A 60 -6.86 7.40 7.44
CA THR A 60 -5.43 7.74 7.30
C THR A 60 -4.72 7.88 8.64
N ASP A 61 -5.45 8.22 9.71
CA ASP A 61 -5.01 8.26 11.10
C ASP A 61 -5.07 6.89 11.79
N TYR A 62 -5.42 5.83 11.07
CA TYR A 62 -5.46 4.47 11.62
C TYR A 62 -4.10 4.07 12.18
N ARG A 63 -4.10 3.68 13.44
CA ARG A 63 -2.90 3.18 14.14
C ARG A 63 -2.77 1.69 13.95
N LEU A 64 -1.63 1.27 13.41
CA LEU A 64 -1.35 -0.12 13.11
C LEU A 64 -1.26 -0.96 14.39
N LYS A 65 -1.78 -2.18 14.33
CA LYS A 65 -1.78 -3.16 15.42
C LYS A 65 -0.89 -4.34 15.09
N HIS A 66 -0.56 -5.09 16.13
CA HIS A 66 0.14 -6.36 15.93
C HIS A 66 -0.72 -7.30 15.08
N ASN A 67 -0.09 -8.01 14.14
CA ASN A 67 -0.74 -8.90 13.16
C ASN A 67 -1.65 -8.25 12.11
N ASP A 68 -1.68 -6.92 12.00
CA ASP A 68 -2.38 -6.27 10.89
C ASP A 68 -1.69 -6.57 9.55
N LEU A 69 -2.46 -7.01 8.55
CA LEU A 69 -2.00 -7.23 7.19
C LEU A 69 -2.18 -5.97 6.35
N LEU A 70 -1.09 -5.32 5.98
CA LEU A 70 -1.10 -4.19 5.05
C LEU A 70 -1.15 -4.72 3.62
N ALA A 71 -2.11 -4.26 2.82
CA ALA A 71 -2.21 -4.62 1.41
C ALA A 71 -2.27 -3.35 0.55
N ASN A 72 -1.28 -3.19 -0.33
CA ASN A 72 -1.21 -2.08 -1.29
C ASN A 72 -1.31 -2.61 -2.72
N VAL A 73 -2.40 -2.27 -3.40
CA VAL A 73 -2.64 -2.61 -4.80
C VAL A 73 -2.00 -1.56 -5.68
N VAL A 74 -0.87 -1.91 -6.30
CA VAL A 74 -0.19 -1.02 -7.23
C VAL A 74 -0.59 -1.40 -8.65
N HIS A 75 -1.21 -0.44 -9.35
CA HIS A 75 -1.45 -0.57 -10.78
C HIS A 75 -0.15 -0.24 -11.51
N ARG A 76 0.66 -1.27 -11.78
CA ARG A 76 1.90 -1.09 -12.54
C ARG A 76 1.53 -0.99 -14.03
N PHE A 77 1.27 0.23 -14.50
CA PHE A 77 1.39 0.51 -15.93
C PHE A 77 2.87 0.35 -16.26
N TYR A 78 3.24 -0.74 -16.93
CA TYR A 78 4.44 -0.70 -17.77
C TYR A 78 4.07 0.23 -18.92
N GLU A 79 4.42 1.50 -18.80
CA GLU A 79 4.48 2.39 -19.97
C GLU A 79 5.85 2.11 -20.64
N GLU A 80 5.80 1.78 -21.93
CA GLU A 80 6.95 1.52 -22.81
C GLU A 80 7.87 2.74 -22.96
#